data_AF-T1ABC6-F1
#
_entry.id   AF-T1ABC6-F1
#
_cell.length_a   1.000
_cell.length_b   1.000
_cell.length_c   1.000
_cell.angle_alpha   90.00
_cell.angle_beta   90.00
_cell.angle_gamma   90.00
#
_symmetry.space_group_name_H-M   'P 1'
#
loop_
_entity.id
_entity.type
_entity.pdbx_description
1 polymer ?
#
loop_
_entity_poly.entity_id
_entity_poly.type
_entity_poly.pdbx_seq_one_letter_code
_entity_poly.pdbx_strand_id
1 'polypeptide(L)'
;GTVITDCNAASDYVRFLALSQASMLNFDDIYAMDWRHPDDEIAYRRHKSRKCAEVLVPHEVKPQFLSGAYVIDDAAAARLRAAGFDLQVKVDPVLFFRQAGGA
;
A
#
# COMPACT_ATOMS: atom_id res chain seq x y z
N GLY A 1 0.89 19.92 3.61
CA GLY A 1 0.43 19.45 2.30
C GLY A 1 0.79 17.98 2.17
N THR A 2 0.06 17.22 1.35
CA THR A 2 0.30 15.79 1.12
C THR A 2 0.87 15.60 -0.29
N VAL A 3 1.87 14.73 -0.43
CA VAL A 3 2.49 14.41 -1.72
C VAL A 3 2.30 12.92 -2.00
N ILE A 4 2.04 12.56 -3.24
CA ILE A 4 1.98 11.18 -3.70
C ILE A 4 3.27 10.86 -4.43
N THR A 5 3.80 9.65 -4.27
CA THR A 5 4.86 9.12 -5.13
C THR A 5 4.37 7.88 -5.88
N ASP A 6 4.83 7.71 -7.11
CA ASP A 6 4.45 6.56 -7.96
C ASP A 6 5.31 5.31 -7.73
N CYS A 7 6.34 5.44 -6.89
CA CYS A 7 7.14 4.36 -6.31
C CYS A 7 7.70 4.85 -4.96
N ASN A 8 8.62 4.09 -4.37
CA ASN A 8 9.25 4.46 -3.10
C ASN A 8 9.94 5.84 -3.21
N ALA A 9 9.73 6.71 -2.24
CA ALA A 9 10.23 8.09 -2.23
C ALA A 9 11.76 8.21 -2.23
N ALA A 10 12.49 7.17 -1.81
CA ALA A 10 13.95 7.13 -1.83
C ALA A 10 14.52 6.60 -3.16
N SER A 11 13.67 6.32 -4.15
CA SER A 11 14.11 5.81 -5.45
C SER A 11 14.60 6.92 -6.38
N ASP A 12 15.67 6.66 -7.15
CA ASP A 12 16.22 7.61 -8.13
C ASP A 12 15.25 7.98 -9.28
N TYR A 13 14.23 7.17 -9.54
CA TYR A 13 13.26 7.39 -10.64
C TYR A 13 11.88 7.83 -10.14
N VAL A 14 11.75 8.20 -8.86
CA VAL A 14 10.47 8.58 -8.28
C VAL A 14 9.91 9.86 -8.90
N ARG A 15 8.60 9.88 -9.12
CA ARG A 15 7.87 11.11 -9.43
C ARG A 15 7.06 11.53 -8.21
N PHE A 16 7.27 12.77 -7.78
CA PHE A 16 6.45 13.41 -6.76
C PHE A 16 5.26 14.09 -7.45
N LEU A 17 4.06 13.72 -7.02
CA LEU A 17 2.79 14.08 -7.61
C LEU A 17 1.94 14.86 -6.61
N ALA A 18 1.23 15.87 -7.10
CA ALA A 18 0.15 16.48 -6.35
C ALA A 18 -1.07 15.54 -6.28
N LEU A 19 -1.97 15.74 -5.32
CA LEU A 19 -3.18 14.93 -5.18
C LEU A 19 -4.07 14.95 -6.45
N SER A 20 -4.12 16.10 -7.14
CA SER A 20 -4.83 16.26 -8.42
C SER A 20 -4.26 15.41 -9.56
N GLN A 21 -3.05 14.86 -9.38
CA GLN A 21 -2.37 14.01 -10.35
C GLN A 21 -2.42 12.52 -9.95
N ALA A 22 -3.20 12.15 -8.93
CA ALA A 22 -3.32 10.77 -8.47
C ALA A 22 -3.77 9.79 -9.57
N SER A 23 -4.49 10.27 -10.60
CA SER A 23 -4.86 9.49 -11.78
C SER A 23 -3.67 9.03 -12.64
N MET A 24 -2.47 9.57 -12.42
CA MET A 24 -1.25 9.14 -13.10
C MET A 24 -0.63 7.88 -12.48
N LEU A 25 -1.12 7.43 -11.32
CA LEU A 25 -0.73 6.17 -10.71
C LEU A 25 -1.25 4.99 -11.55
N ASN A 26 -0.42 3.98 -11.73
CA ASN A 26 -0.86 2.71 -12.31
C ASN A 26 -1.35 1.80 -11.17
N PHE A 27 -2.65 1.83 -10.90
CA PHE A 27 -3.26 1.04 -9.82
C PHE A 27 -3.22 -0.46 -10.09
N ASP A 28 -3.27 -0.90 -11.34
CA ASP A 28 -3.14 -2.32 -11.69
C ASP A 28 -1.76 -2.85 -11.28
N ASP A 29 -0.72 -2.07 -11.54
CA ASP A 29 0.64 -2.40 -11.11
C ASP A 29 0.83 -2.27 -9.60
N ILE A 30 0.24 -1.26 -8.95
CA ILE A 30 0.35 -1.06 -7.50
C ILE A 30 -0.29 -2.23 -6.74
N TYR A 31 -1.43 -2.73 -7.22
CA TYR A 31 -2.19 -3.80 -6.59
C TYR A 31 -1.97 -5.18 -7.24
N ALA A 32 -0.99 -5.32 -8.13
CA ALA A 32 -0.67 -6.60 -8.74
C ALA A 32 -0.34 -7.65 -7.66
N MET A 33 -0.74 -8.90 -7.88
CA MET A 33 -0.37 -10.00 -6.97
C MET A 33 1.00 -10.61 -7.31
N ASP A 34 1.55 -10.25 -8.47
CA ASP A 34 2.85 -10.70 -8.96
C ASP A 34 3.51 -9.60 -9.80
N TRP A 35 4.78 -9.33 -9.50
CA TRP A 35 5.61 -8.33 -10.19
C TRP A 35 6.71 -8.94 -11.05
N ARG A 36 6.76 -10.27 -11.16
CA ARG A 36 7.79 -10.97 -11.94
C ARG A 36 7.54 -10.78 -13.43
N HIS A 37 8.63 -10.52 -14.14
CA HIS A 37 8.69 -10.47 -15.60
C HIS A 37 9.87 -11.35 -16.02
N PRO A 38 9.66 -12.66 -16.28
CA PRO A 38 10.73 -13.52 -16.75
C PRO A 38 11.26 -12.96 -18.08
N ASP A 39 12.58 -12.97 -18.25
CA ASP A 39 13.28 -12.52 -19.45
C ASP A 39 13.17 -11.01 -19.77
N ASP A 40 12.54 -10.20 -18.92
CA ASP A 40 12.50 -8.74 -19.03
C ASP A 40 12.85 -8.06 -17.69
N GLU A 41 14.14 -7.86 -17.48
CA GLU A 41 14.67 -7.25 -16.25
C GLU A 41 14.23 -5.79 -16.09
N ILE A 42 14.06 -5.06 -17.19
CA ILE A 42 13.65 -3.65 -17.14
C ILE A 42 12.18 -3.56 -16.71
N ALA A 43 11.31 -4.39 -17.30
CA ALA A 43 9.92 -4.50 -16.88
C ALA A 43 9.81 -4.98 -15.44
N TYR A 44 10.60 -5.97 -15.01
CA TYR A 44 10.65 -6.41 -13.62
C TYR A 44 10.97 -5.26 -12.67
N ARG A 45 12.05 -4.51 -12.91
CA ARG A 45 12.46 -3.39 -12.05
C ARG A 45 11.40 -2.28 -12.01
N ARG A 46 10.83 -1.91 -13.16
CA ARG A 46 9.76 -0.89 -13.27
C ARG A 46 8.47 -1.31 -12.60
N HIS A 47 8.05 -2.57 -12.77
CA HIS A 47 6.81 -3.06 -12.19
C HIS A 47 6.96 -3.21 -10.67
N LYS A 48 8.05 -3.84 -10.22
CA LYS A 48 8.36 -4.03 -8.80
C LYS A 48 8.46 -2.72 -8.03
N SER A 49 8.84 -1.62 -8.67
CA SER A 49 8.95 -0.34 -7.97
C SER A 49 7.60 0.32 -7.70
N ARG A 50 6.66 0.17 -8.64
CA ARG A 50 5.31 0.75 -8.55
C ARG A 50 4.51 0.21 -7.37
N LYS A 51 4.75 -1.03 -6.94
CA LYS A 51 4.15 -1.59 -5.71
C LYS A 51 4.41 -0.77 -4.45
N CYS A 52 5.48 0.03 -4.46
CA CYS A 52 5.89 0.88 -3.34
C CYS A 52 5.45 2.34 -3.53
N ALA A 53 4.41 2.63 -4.31
CA ALA A 53 3.80 3.96 -4.34
C ALA A 53 3.42 4.41 -2.92
N GLU A 54 3.73 5.66 -2.55
CA GLU A 54 3.57 6.16 -1.19
C GLU A 54 2.70 7.43 -1.15
N VAL A 55 2.06 7.65 0.00
CA VAL A 55 1.42 8.93 0.34
C VAL A 55 2.24 9.53 1.49
N LEU A 56 2.92 10.64 1.21
CA LEU A 56 3.79 11.33 2.14
C LEU A 56 3.00 12.43 2.85
N VAL A 57 2.71 12.21 4.13
CA VAL A 57 2.05 13.19 5.00
C VAL A 57 3.08 13.73 6.00
N PRO A 58 3.39 15.04 5.96
CA PRO A 58 4.31 15.65 6.91
C PRO A 58 3.81 15.52 8.35
N HIS A 59 4.74 15.25 9.27
CA HIS A 59 4.54 15.17 10.71
C HIS A 59 3.65 14.01 11.17
N GLU A 60 2.35 14.04 10.87
CA GLU A 60 1.39 13.04 11.34
C GLU A 60 0.11 12.96 10.49
N VAL A 61 -0.50 11.77 10.46
CA VAL A 61 -1.90 11.59 10.04
C VAL A 61 -2.76 11.59 11.28
N LYS A 62 -3.59 12.62 11.46
CA LYS A 62 -4.48 12.70 12.62
C LYS A 62 -5.51 11.56 12.62
N PRO A 63 -5.86 10.97 13.78
CA PRO A 63 -6.81 9.85 13.87
C PRO A 63 -8.16 10.09 13.19
N GLN A 64 -8.65 11.35 13.20
CA GLN A 64 -9.89 11.76 12.53
C GLN A 64 -9.92 11.55 11.01
N PHE A 65 -8.76 11.35 10.37
CA PHE A 65 -8.66 11.06 8.94
C PHE A 65 -8.61 9.56 8.63
N LEU A 66 -8.56 8.70 9.66
CA LEU A 66 -8.58 7.25 9.50
C LEU A 66 -10.03 6.78 9.43
N SER A 67 -10.33 5.88 8.49
CA SER A 67 -11.65 5.23 8.37
C SER A 67 -11.68 3.83 8.99
N GLY A 68 -10.52 3.19 9.13
CA GLY A 68 -10.38 1.83 9.63
C GLY A 68 -9.03 1.24 9.29
N ALA A 69 -8.89 -0.07 9.51
CA ALA A 69 -7.68 -0.83 9.23
C ALA A 69 -8.02 -2.17 8.55
N TYR A 70 -7.14 -2.57 7.64
CA TYR A 70 -7.09 -3.93 7.12
C TYR A 70 -6.04 -4.73 7.89
N VAL A 71 -6.34 -5.99 8.19
CA VAL A 71 -5.43 -6.91 8.90
C VAL A 71 -5.40 -8.28 8.23
N ILE A 72 -4.33 -9.02 8.44
CA ILE A 72 -4.09 -10.31 7.78
C ILE A 72 -4.97 -11.46 8.33
N ASP A 73 -5.29 -11.45 9.61
CA ASP A 73 -6.10 -12.47 10.30
C ASP A 73 -6.75 -11.94 11.60
N ASP A 74 -7.57 -12.79 12.22
CA ASP A 74 -8.26 -12.50 13.47
C ASP A 74 -7.30 -12.27 14.64
N ALA A 75 -6.15 -12.94 14.65
CA ALA A 75 -5.11 -12.72 15.67
C ALA A 75 -4.52 -11.30 15.56
N ALA A 76 -4.26 -10.81 14.34
CA ALA A 76 -3.88 -9.41 14.12
C ALA A 76 -5.02 -8.44 14.48
N ALA A 77 -6.27 -8.77 14.16
CA ALA A 77 -7.43 -7.96 14.54
C ALA A 77 -7.56 -7.81 16.06
N ALA A 78 -7.40 -8.90 16.81
CA ALA A 78 -7.46 -8.90 18.28
C ALA A 78 -6.34 -8.05 18.89
N ARG A 79 -5.10 -8.19 18.39
CA ARG A 79 -3.96 -7.37 18.85
C ARG A 79 -4.18 -5.89 18.58
N LEU A 80 -4.70 -5.52 17.41
CA LEU A 80 -4.95 -4.13 17.05
C LEU A 80 -6.03 -3.50 17.95
N ARG A 81 -7.11 -4.22 18.24
CA ARG A 81 -8.14 -3.77 19.18
C ARG A 81 -7.61 -3.65 20.61
N ALA A 82 -6.81 -4.62 21.06
CA ALA A 82 -6.18 -4.57 22.38
C ALA A 82 -5.22 -3.37 22.54
N ALA A 83 -4.65 -2.87 21.45
CA ALA A 83 -3.84 -1.64 21.43
C ALA A 83 -4.68 -0.34 21.48
N GLY A 84 -6.01 -0.44 21.56
CA GLY A 84 -6.92 0.70 21.67
C GLY A 84 -7.42 1.25 20.34
N PHE A 85 -7.25 0.54 19.23
CA PHE A 85 -7.83 0.93 17.95
C PHE A 85 -9.35 0.67 17.94
N ASP A 86 -10.14 1.72 17.77
CA ASP A 86 -11.59 1.72 17.94
C ASP A 86 -12.38 1.85 16.63
N LEU A 87 -11.69 2.08 15.50
CA LEU A 87 -12.30 2.14 14.17
C LEU A 87 -12.55 0.73 13.59
N GLN A 88 -13.21 0.69 12.42
CA GLN A 88 -13.49 -0.55 11.72
C GLN A 88 -12.20 -1.33 11.43
N VAL A 89 -12.20 -2.63 11.75
CA VAL A 89 -11.10 -3.55 11.41
C VAL A 89 -11.65 -4.64 10.49
N LYS A 90 -11.09 -4.76 9.28
CA LYS A 90 -11.47 -5.78 8.28
C LYS A 90 -10.32 -6.77 8.08
N VAL A 91 -10.60 -8.06 8.21
CA VAL A 91 -9.65 -9.12 7.87
C VAL A 91 -9.67 -9.32 6.35
N ASP A 92 -8.54 -9.07 5.70
CA ASP A 92 -8.38 -9.23 4.26
C ASP A 92 -6.95 -9.69 3.94
N PRO A 93 -6.69 -11.02 3.97
CA PRO A 93 -5.34 -11.56 3.79
C PRO A 93 -4.76 -11.30 2.40
N VAL A 94 -5.60 -11.01 1.40
CA VAL A 94 -5.16 -10.73 0.03
C VAL A 94 -4.34 -9.45 -0.03
N LEU A 95 -4.69 -8.44 0.76
CA LEU A 95 -3.90 -7.20 0.90
C LEU A 95 -2.53 -7.42 1.52
N PHE A 96 -2.30 -8.59 2.12
CA PHE A 96 -1.02 -9.02 2.68
C PHE A 96 -0.39 -10.16 1.86
N PHE A 97 -0.82 -10.33 0.60
CA PHE A 97 -0.32 -11.32 -0.34
C PHE A 97 -0.51 -12.78 0.11
N ARG A 98 -1.50 -13.05 0.97
CA ARG A 98 -1.87 -14.40 1.40
C ARG A 98 -3.20 -14.81 0.76
N GLN A 99 -3.25 -16.01 0.20
CA GLN A 99 -4.51 -16.52 -0.37
C GLN A 99 -5.57 -16.69 0.72
N ALA A 100 -6.81 -16.31 0.41
CA ALA A 100 -7.96 -16.58 1.27
C ALA A 100 -8.27 -18.09 1.21
N GLY A 101 -7.80 -18.87 2.18
CA GLY A 101 -8.11 -20.30 2.28
C GLY A 101 -6.96 -21.25 2.64
N GLY A 102 -5.77 -20.76 3.00
CA GLY A 102 -4.72 -21.62 3.56
C GLY A 102 -5.02 -21.98 5.02
N ALA A 103 -5.71 -23.11 5.23
CA ALA A 103 -5.66 -23.85 6.48
C ALA A 103 -4.30 -24.54 6.65
#